data_AF-A0A1I4L8Y1-F1
#
_entry.id   AF-A0A1I4L8Y1-F1
#
_cell.length_a   1.000
_cell.length_b   1.000
_cell.length_c   1.000
_cell.angle_alpha   90.00
_cell.angle_beta   90.00
_cell.angle_gamma   90.00
#
_symmetry.space_group_name_H-M   'P 1'
#
loop_
_entity.id
_entity.type
_entity.pdbx_description
1 polymer ?
#
loop_
_entity_poly.entity_id
_entity_poly.type
_entity_poly.pdbx_seq_one_letter_code
_entity_poly.pdbx_strand_id
1 'polypeptide(L)'
;MRTRWMALALALPAQVAMAVHLQCVQTPRASIPQCLSPDEVRELDGIRGAPLYLGIGKDAARSHLSIHANCATGFTQVKDEEGVVIAGIESQTVRELRSLVCGAPVKGSPPGAQKEKAPAGAS
;
A
#
# COMPACT_ATOMS: atom_id res chain seq x y z
N MET A 1 24.15 29.49 -53.06
CA MET A 1 23.16 29.68 -51.97
C MET A 1 22.70 28.29 -51.53
N ARG A 2 23.11 27.81 -50.35
CA ARG A 2 22.76 26.46 -49.84
C ARG A 2 21.86 26.61 -48.61
N THR A 3 20.62 26.18 -48.75
CA THR A 3 19.54 26.31 -47.77
C THR A 3 19.77 25.38 -46.59
N ARG A 4 19.89 25.95 -45.38
CA ARG A 4 19.92 25.21 -44.11
C ARG A 4 18.48 24.82 -43.74
N TRP A 5 18.21 23.52 -43.64
CA TRP A 5 17.00 23.02 -42.99
C TRP A 5 17.32 22.75 -41.51
N MET A 6 16.79 23.59 -40.62
CA MET A 6 16.75 23.29 -39.19
C MET A 6 15.55 22.38 -38.93
N ALA A 7 15.80 21.10 -38.70
CA ALA A 7 14.80 20.19 -38.16
C ALA A 7 14.63 20.49 -36.67
N LEU A 8 13.51 21.12 -36.33
CA LEU A 8 13.06 21.36 -34.96
C LEU A 8 12.68 20.01 -34.34
N ALA A 9 13.55 19.44 -33.53
CA ALA A 9 13.26 18.22 -32.78
C ALA A 9 12.24 18.55 -31.68
N LEU A 10 10.96 18.23 -31.92
CA LEU A 10 9.95 18.22 -30.87
C LEU A 10 10.29 17.10 -29.88
N ALA A 11 10.80 17.48 -28.72
CA ALA A 11 10.91 16.58 -27.57
C ALA A 11 9.49 16.29 -27.05
N LEU A 12 8.98 15.08 -27.27
CA LEU A 12 7.79 14.60 -26.57
C LEU A 12 8.14 14.42 -25.09
N PRO A 13 7.30 14.89 -24.15
CA PRO A 13 7.48 14.58 -22.74
C PRO A 13 7.26 13.07 -22.56
N ALA A 14 8.32 12.37 -22.16
CA ALA A 14 8.24 11.00 -21.70
C ALA A 14 7.36 10.98 -20.44
N GLN A 15 6.10 10.56 -20.61
CA GLN A 15 5.19 10.34 -19.50
C GLN A 15 5.75 9.16 -18.68
N VAL A 16 6.39 9.48 -17.57
CA VAL A 16 6.81 8.48 -16.59
C VAL A 16 5.55 7.91 -15.97
N ALA A 17 5.06 6.80 -16.53
CA ALA A 17 4.05 5.99 -15.87
C ALA A 17 4.68 5.50 -14.55
N MET A 18 4.29 6.11 -13.43
CA MET A 18 4.71 5.66 -12.11
C MET A 18 4.19 4.24 -11.93
N ALA A 19 5.09 3.27 -12.00
CA ALA A 19 4.76 1.87 -11.72
C ALA A 19 4.39 1.76 -10.24
N VAL A 20 3.13 1.44 -9.96
CA VAL A 20 2.69 1.13 -8.60
C VAL A 20 3.32 -0.21 -8.21
N HIS A 21 4.14 -0.22 -7.15
CA HIS A 21 4.72 -1.46 -6.63
C HIS A 21 3.66 -2.24 -5.87
N LEU A 22 3.12 -3.28 -6.50
CA LEU A 22 2.10 -4.14 -5.90
C LEU A 22 2.73 -5.41 -5.32
N GLN A 23 2.37 -5.72 -4.08
CA GLN A 23 2.67 -6.99 -3.43
C GLN A 23 1.39 -7.81 -3.33
N CYS A 24 1.42 -9.02 -3.89
CA CYS A 24 0.24 -9.86 -4.10
C CYS A 24 0.28 -11.10 -3.21
N VAL A 25 -0.90 -11.44 -2.68
CA VAL A 25 -1.19 -12.69 -1.97
C VAL A 25 -2.13 -13.50 -2.85
N GLN A 26 -1.73 -14.74 -3.15
CA GLN A 26 -2.56 -15.70 -3.86
C GLN A 26 -2.67 -16.97 -3.01
N THR A 27 -3.85 -17.22 -2.47
CA THR A 27 -4.14 -18.46 -1.74
C THR A 27 -4.84 -19.46 -2.66
N PRO A 28 -4.75 -20.78 -2.41
CA PRO A 28 -5.34 -21.80 -3.29
C PRO A 28 -6.87 -21.70 -3.46
N ARG A 29 -7.55 -21.00 -2.53
CA ARG A 29 -9.01 -20.79 -2.55
C ARG A 29 -9.43 -19.46 -3.18
N ALA A 30 -8.53 -18.49 -3.28
CA ALA A 30 -8.82 -17.21 -3.92
C ALA A 30 -8.72 -17.38 -5.43
N SER A 31 -9.83 -17.17 -6.14
CA SER A 31 -9.87 -17.20 -7.60
C SER A 31 -9.08 -16.06 -8.24
N ILE A 32 -8.90 -14.94 -7.51
CA ILE A 32 -8.18 -13.75 -7.96
C ILE A 32 -7.16 -13.34 -6.89
N PRO A 33 -5.88 -13.10 -7.25
CA PRO A 33 -4.87 -12.57 -6.36
C PRO A 33 -5.29 -11.22 -5.76
N GLN A 34 -5.08 -11.07 -4.46
CA GLN A 34 -5.31 -9.82 -3.75
C GLN A 34 -3.96 -9.15 -3.51
N CYS A 35 -3.79 -7.94 -4.00
CA CYS A 35 -2.56 -7.19 -3.87
C CYS A 35 -2.77 -5.92 -3.07
N LEU A 36 -1.67 -5.34 -2.60
CA LEU A 36 -1.66 -4.01 -2.02
C LEU A 36 -0.38 -3.28 -2.44
N SER A 37 -0.42 -1.96 -2.38
CA SER A 37 0.76 -1.11 -2.59
C SER A 37 1.35 -0.71 -1.24
N PRO A 38 2.57 -1.17 -0.89
CA PRO A 38 3.25 -0.74 0.34
C PRO A 38 3.46 0.78 0.38
N ASP A 39 3.63 1.40 -0.78
CA ASP A 39 3.83 2.86 -0.94
C ASP A 39 2.56 3.68 -0.62
N GLU A 40 1.41 3.03 -0.48
CA GLU A 40 0.12 3.63 -0.15
C GLU A 40 -0.34 3.32 1.28
N VAL A 41 0.48 2.62 2.07
CA VAL A 41 0.17 2.34 3.47
C VAL A 41 0.23 3.64 4.28
N ARG A 42 -0.88 3.91 4.99
CA ARG A 42 -1.03 5.05 5.89
C ARG A 42 -1.30 4.55 7.30
N GLU A 43 -0.89 5.31 8.31
CA GLU A 43 -1.18 5.00 9.71
C GLU A 43 -1.98 6.14 10.33
N LEU A 44 -3.06 5.78 11.03
CA LEU A 44 -3.89 6.70 11.81
C LEU A 44 -4.27 5.99 13.11
N ASP A 45 -4.02 6.62 14.25
CA ASP A 45 -4.33 6.08 15.59
C ASP A 45 -3.79 4.65 15.84
N GLY A 46 -2.60 4.36 15.31
CA GLY A 46 -1.98 3.03 15.42
C GLY A 46 -2.61 1.94 14.55
N ILE A 47 -3.53 2.31 13.66
CA ILE A 47 -4.11 1.44 12.64
C ILE A 47 -3.48 1.78 11.30
N ARG A 48 -2.87 0.77 10.67
CA ARG A 48 -2.34 0.88 9.31
C ARG A 48 -3.37 0.45 8.29
N GLY A 49 -3.59 1.29 7.29
CA GLY A 49 -4.56 1.10 6.22
C GLY A 49 -3.91 1.12 4.84
N ALA A 50 -4.34 0.24 3.94
CA ALA A 50 -3.96 0.28 2.53
C ALA A 50 -5.10 -0.17 1.61
N PRO A 51 -5.23 0.44 0.42
CA PRO A 51 -6.16 -0.05 -0.60
C PRO A 51 -5.72 -1.42 -1.10
N LEU A 52 -6.70 -2.28 -1.36
CA LEU A 52 -6.49 -3.55 -2.03
C LEU A 52 -6.63 -3.38 -3.54
N TYR A 53 -5.91 -4.21 -4.27
CA TYR A 53 -5.92 -4.34 -5.71
C TYR A 53 -6.27 -5.78 -6.06
N LEU A 54 -6.98 -5.99 -7.16
CA LEU A 54 -7.35 -7.31 -7.66
C LEU A 54 -6.61 -7.58 -8.97
N GLY A 55 -5.97 -8.74 -9.08
CA GLY A 55 -5.15 -9.10 -10.26
C GLY A 55 -3.67 -8.78 -10.07
N ILE A 56 -2.82 -9.18 -11.03
CA ILE A 56 -1.35 -9.07 -10.93
C ILE A 56 -0.81 -8.18 -12.05
N GLY A 57 0.20 -7.36 -11.74
CA GLY A 57 0.94 -6.61 -12.75
C GLY A 57 0.10 -5.53 -13.42
N LYS A 58 0.06 -5.52 -14.75
CA LYS A 58 -0.63 -4.47 -15.52
C LYS A 58 -2.16 -4.57 -15.47
N ASP A 59 -2.69 -5.74 -15.12
CA ASP A 59 -4.13 -5.99 -15.02
C ASP A 59 -4.66 -5.77 -13.59
N ALA A 60 -3.78 -5.34 -12.67
CA ALA A 60 -4.17 -5.08 -11.30
C ALA A 60 -5.04 -3.82 -11.22
N ALA A 61 -6.31 -4.01 -10.89
CA ALA A 61 -7.27 -2.92 -10.71
C ALA A 61 -7.41 -2.60 -9.22
N ARG A 62 -7.45 -1.30 -8.89
CA ARG A 62 -7.77 -0.88 -7.52
C ARG A 62 -9.17 -1.34 -7.16
N SER A 63 -9.30 -1.99 -6.01
CA SER A 63 -10.56 -2.42 -5.44
C SER A 63 -11.21 -1.29 -4.63
N HIS A 64 -12.52 -1.41 -4.40
CA HIS A 64 -13.24 -0.65 -3.39
C HIS A 64 -12.91 -1.12 -1.96
N LEU A 65 -12.11 -2.18 -1.81
CA LEU A 65 -11.72 -2.72 -0.52
C LEU A 65 -10.39 -2.14 -0.03
N SER A 66 -10.27 -2.01 1.29
CA SER A 66 -9.07 -1.60 1.99
C SER A 66 -8.85 -2.46 3.21
N ILE A 67 -7.61 -2.86 3.46
CA ILE A 67 -7.24 -3.57 4.68
C ILE A 67 -6.80 -2.58 5.74
N HIS A 68 -7.27 -2.79 6.98
CA HIS A 68 -6.95 -2.00 8.16
C HIS A 68 -6.45 -2.95 9.24
N ALA A 69 -5.22 -2.74 9.70
CA ALA A 69 -4.57 -3.59 10.67
C ALA A 69 -3.96 -2.77 11.81
N ASN A 70 -4.26 -3.17 13.05
CA ASN A 70 -3.45 -2.75 14.19
C ASN A 70 -2.33 -3.77 14.38
N CYS A 71 -1.11 -3.38 14.03
CA CYS A 71 0.04 -4.27 14.04
C CYS A 71 0.45 -4.69 15.47
N ALA A 72 0.14 -3.87 16.48
CA ALA A 72 0.46 -4.14 17.88
C ALA A 72 -0.54 -5.12 18.54
N THR A 73 -1.84 -4.96 18.30
CA THR A 73 -2.87 -5.83 18.89
C THR A 73 -3.19 -7.06 18.04
N GLY A 74 -2.82 -7.02 16.76
CA GLY A 74 -3.13 -8.05 15.78
C GLY A 74 -4.56 -8.03 15.25
N PHE A 75 -5.32 -7.00 15.60
CA PHE A 75 -6.62 -6.73 15.00
C PHE A 75 -6.48 -6.43 13.51
N THR A 76 -7.34 -7.02 12.68
CA THR A 76 -7.35 -6.78 11.24
C THR A 76 -8.78 -6.83 10.72
N GLN A 77 -9.12 -5.86 9.87
CA GLN A 77 -10.40 -5.77 9.19
C GLN A 77 -10.17 -5.43 7.73
N VAL A 78 -11.06 -5.90 6.87
CA VAL A 78 -11.18 -5.38 5.52
C VAL A 78 -12.48 -4.60 5.43
N LYS A 79 -12.38 -3.39 4.92
CA LYS A 79 -13.49 -2.45 4.80
C LYS A 79 -13.68 -2.06 3.35
N ASP A 80 -14.91 -1.83 2.94
CA ASP A 80 -15.18 -1.15 1.67
C ASP A 80 -14.95 0.37 1.79
N GLU A 81 -15.28 1.12 0.74
CA GLU A 81 -15.17 2.58 0.70
C GLU A 81 -16.13 3.28 1.66
N GLU A 82 -17.22 2.61 2.04
CA GLU A 82 -18.21 3.11 3.01
C GLU A 82 -17.79 2.83 4.47
N GLY A 83 -16.70 2.09 4.66
CA GLY A 83 -16.19 1.71 5.97
C GLY A 83 -16.88 0.48 6.57
N VAL A 84 -17.72 -0.22 5.80
CA VAL A 84 -18.41 -1.43 6.23
C VAL A 84 -17.42 -2.59 6.27
N VAL A 85 -17.42 -3.32 7.38
CA VAL A 85 -16.54 -4.47 7.56
C VAL A 85 -17.06 -5.64 6.73
N ILE A 86 -16.27 -6.08 5.75
CA ILE A 86 -16.60 -7.20 4.89
C ILE A 86 -16.15 -8.51 5.55
N ALA A 87 -17.12 -9.27 6.07
CA ALA A 87 -16.90 -10.64 6.52
C ALA A 87 -16.97 -11.58 5.31
N GLY A 88 -15.84 -12.14 4.89
CA GLY A 88 -15.82 -13.03 3.72
C GLY A 88 -14.45 -13.23 3.07
N ILE A 89 -13.44 -12.44 3.45
CA ILE A 89 -12.07 -12.70 3.00
C ILE A 89 -11.46 -13.77 3.88
N GLU A 90 -10.90 -14.79 3.24
CA GLU A 90 -10.26 -15.93 3.89
C GLU A 90 -9.23 -15.49 4.94
N SER A 91 -9.29 -16.10 6.12
CA SER A 91 -8.46 -15.71 7.27
C SER A 91 -6.96 -15.81 6.99
N GLN A 92 -6.53 -16.71 6.08
CA GLN A 92 -5.14 -16.79 5.66
C GLN A 92 -4.74 -15.61 4.77
N THR A 93 -5.55 -15.27 3.76
CA THR A 93 -5.30 -14.10 2.91
C THR A 93 -5.24 -12.82 3.75
N VAL A 94 -6.17 -12.63 4.69
CA VAL A 94 -6.15 -11.47 5.60
C VAL A 94 -4.88 -11.45 6.46
N ARG A 95 -4.41 -12.61 6.94
CA ARG A 95 -3.18 -12.71 7.75
C ARG A 95 -1.94 -12.35 6.94
N GLU A 96 -1.85 -12.81 5.70
CA GLU A 96 -0.72 -12.51 4.82
C GLU A 96 -0.73 -11.02 4.42
N LEU A 97 -1.89 -10.48 4.04
CA LEU A 97 -2.05 -9.05 3.77
C LEU A 97 -1.70 -8.19 4.99
N ARG A 98 -2.11 -8.61 6.20
CA ARG A 98 -1.70 -7.95 7.45
C ARG A 98 -0.17 -7.90 7.58
N SER A 99 0.52 -9.00 7.30
CA SER A 99 1.98 -9.05 7.38
C SER A 99 2.62 -8.02 6.44
N LEU A 100 2.09 -7.86 5.24
CA LEU A 100 2.56 -6.87 4.27
C LEU A 100 2.31 -5.44 4.76
N VAL A 101 1.09 -5.13 5.23
CA VAL A 101 0.74 -3.80 5.78
C VAL A 101 1.61 -3.43 6.99
N CYS A 102 1.87 -4.40 7.86
CA CYS A 102 2.68 -4.18 9.06
C CYS A 102 4.19 -4.08 8.77
N GLY A 103 4.66 -4.66 7.66
CA GLY A 103 6.05 -4.53 7.20
C GLY A 103 6.31 -3.31 6.32
N ALA A 104 5.26 -2.67 5.79
CA ALA A 104 5.39 -1.56 4.85
C ALA A 104 5.83 -0.24 5.51
N PRO A 105 6.57 0.62 4.77
CA PRO A 105 6.88 1.97 5.21
C PRO A 105 5.60 2.82 5.25
N VAL A 106 5.37 3.51 6.36
CA VAL A 106 4.18 4.35 6.52
C VAL A 106 4.42 5.72 5.89
N LYS A 107 3.59 6.13 4.92
CA LYS A 107 3.57 7.52 4.46
C LYS A 107 2.86 8.39 5.48
N GLY A 108 3.61 9.33 6.07
CA GLY A 108 3.05 10.35 6.96
C GLY A 108 3.24 10.09 8.46
N SER A 109 4.04 9.12 8.87
CA SER A 109 4.51 9.09 10.26
C SER A 109 5.40 10.31 10.51
N PRO A 110 5.08 11.21 11.45
CA PRO A 110 6.07 12.18 11.91
C PRO A 110 7.30 11.41 12.44
N PRO A 111 8.53 11.90 12.21
CA PRO A 111 9.73 11.33 12.81
C PRO A 111 9.68 11.62 14.32
N GLY A 112 9.04 10.77 15.11
CA GLY A 112 8.83 11.12 16.51
C GLY A 112 7.96 10.17 17.32
N ALA A 113 8.26 8.89 17.31
CA ALA A 113 7.92 8.00 18.42
C ALA A 113 9.06 7.02 18.68
N GLN A 114 10.30 7.53 18.66
CA GLN A 114 11.32 6.90 19.48
C GLN A 114 10.89 7.11 20.93
N LYS A 115 10.48 6.01 21.55
CA LYS A 115 10.22 5.90 22.97
C LYS A 115 11.51 6.28 23.68
N GLU A 116 11.68 7.55 24.03
CA GLU A 116 12.75 8.02 24.89
C GLU A 116 12.60 7.22 26.20
N LYS A 117 13.55 6.31 26.40
CA LYS A 117 13.70 5.54 27.61
C LYS A 117 14.04 6.56 28.70
N ALA A 118 13.06 6.94 29.52
CA ALA A 118 13.30 7.73 30.71
C ALA A 118 14.46 7.08 31.50
N PRO A 119 15.58 7.77 31.76
CA PRO A 119 16.50 7.30 32.76
C PRO A 119 15.80 7.41 34.11
N ALA A 120 15.65 6.26 34.75
CA ALA A 120 15.27 6.15 36.15
C ALA A 120 16.19 7.05 37.00
N GLY A 121 15.61 7.61 38.05
CA GLY A 121 16.22 8.67 38.84
C GLY A 121 17.58 8.34 39.45
N ALA A 122 18.26 9.41 39.84
CA ALA A 122 19.24 9.40 40.90
C ALA A 122 18.84 10.52 41.87
N SER A 123 18.47 10.10 43.08
CA SER A 123 18.39 10.93 44.28
C SER A 123 19.78 11.35 44.74
#